data_AF-A0A7X7E3A8-F1
#
_entry.id   AF-A0A7X7E3A8-F1
#
_cell.length_a   1.000
_cell.length_b   1.000
_cell.length_c   1.000
_cell.angle_alpha   90.00
_cell.angle_beta   90.00
_cell.angle_gamma   90.00
#
_symmetry.space_group_name_H-M   'P 1'
#
loop_
_entity.id
_entity.type
_entity.pdbx_description
1 polymer ?
#
loop_
_entity_poly.entity_id
_entity_poly.type
_entity_poly.pdbx_seq_one_letter_code
_entity_poly.pdbx_strand_id
1 'polypeptide(L)' 'MVLGLEGTGVVLAYICTILAALLCIIYGIINWNKPVEDEKKEILEEVEWEKHDPEVVEAGGIQ' A
#
# COMPACT_ATOMS: atom_id res chain seq x y z
N MET A 1 -15.60 38.27 -3.45
CA MET A 1 -15.41 37.34 -4.59
C MET A 1 -14.07 36.67 -4.43
N VAL A 2 -14.02 35.42 -3.98
CA VAL A 2 -12.78 34.64 -3.94
C VAL A 2 -12.97 33.54 -4.99
N LEU A 3 -12.32 33.69 -6.16
CA LEU A 3 -12.22 32.71 -7.24
C LEU A 3 -13.44 32.42 -8.14
N GLY A 4 -14.53 33.19 -8.07
CA GLY A 4 -15.71 32.95 -8.94
C GLY A 4 -16.52 31.69 -8.59
N LEU A 5 -16.19 31.05 -7.46
CA LEU A 5 -16.98 29.99 -6.87
C LEU A 5 -18.09 30.64 -6.03
N GLU A 6 -19.31 30.65 -6.56
CA GLU A 6 -20.48 31.14 -5.84
C GLU A 6 -20.84 30.18 -4.72
N GLY A 7 -20.59 30.60 -3.47
CA GLY A 7 -21.03 29.91 -2.27
C GLY A 7 -19.88 29.43 -1.39
N THR A 8 -19.94 29.80 -0.12
CA THR A 8 -19.01 29.38 0.94
C THR A 8 -18.89 27.85 1.01
N GLY A 9 -19.94 27.11 0.65
CA GLY A 9 -19.94 25.64 0.60
C GLY A 9 -19.02 25.06 -0.47
N VAL A 10 -18.90 25.70 -1.63
CA VAL A 10 -18.05 25.20 -2.73
C VAL A 10 -16.57 25.37 -2.38
N VAL A 11 -16.20 26.50 -1.80
CA VAL A 11 -14.83 26.75 -1.30
C VAL A 11 -14.46 25.75 -0.21
N LEU A 12 -15.38 25.49 0.72
CA LEU A 12 -15.17 24.51 1.78
C LEU A 12 -14.99 23.09 1.20
N ALA A 13 -15.80 22.70 0.21
CA ALA A 13 -15.69 21.41 -0.45
C ALA A 13 -14.31 21.23 -1.11
N TYR A 14 -13.83 22.23 -1.85
CA TYR A 14 -12.49 22.18 -2.46
C TYR A 14 -11.37 22.04 -1.42
N ILE A 15 -11.45 22.79 -0.32
CA ILE A 15 -10.47 22.69 0.77
C ILE A 15 -10.51 21.28 1.38
N CYS A 16 -11.71 20.74 1.64
CA CYS A 16 -11.88 19.39 2.15
C CYS A 16 -11.31 18.32 1.20
N THR A 17 -11.49 18.47 -0.12
CA THR A 17 -10.93 17.54 -1.11
C THR A 17 -9.39 17.55 -1.08
N ILE A 18 -8.78 18.73 -1.00
CA ILE A 18 -7.32 18.86 -0.92
C ILE A 18 -6.81 18.23 0.40
N LEU A 19 -7.48 18.50 1.51
CA LEU A 19 -7.13 17.92 2.80
C LEU A 19 -7.28 16.38 2.80
N ALA A 20 -8.34 15.85 2.19
CA ALA A 20 -8.52 14.41 2.07
C ALA A 20 -7.39 13.76 1.25
N ALA A 21 -7.01 14.36 0.13
CA ALA A 21 -5.89 13.88 -0.68
C ALA A 21 -4.56 13.90 0.10
N LEU A 22 -4.30 14.97 0.86
CA LEU A 22 -3.11 15.05 1.71
C LEU A 22 -3.10 13.98 2.81
N LEU A 23 -4.23 13.75 3.47
CA LEU A 23 -4.37 12.69 4.48
C LEU A 23 -4.10 11.30 3.88
N CYS A 24 -4.63 11.01 2.69
CA CYS A 24 -4.36 9.74 2.00
C CYS A 24 -2.88 9.54 1.70
N ILE A 25 -2.20 10.58 1.20
CA ILE A 25 -0.77 10.51 0.88
C ILE A 25 0.06 10.31 2.17
N ILE A 26 -0.20 11.09 3.21
CA ILE A 26 0.53 11.00 4.49
C ILE A 26 0.32 9.63 5.12
N TYR A 27 -0.93 9.16 5.17
CA TYR A 27 -1.24 7.83 5.69
C TYR A 27 -0.56 6.73 4.89
N GLY A 28 -0.60 6.80 3.55
CA GLY A 28 0.08 5.86 2.67
C GLY A 28 1.58 5.80 2.96
N ILE A 29 2.26 6.95 3.07
CA ILE A 29 3.70 7.00 3.38
C ILE A 29 4.00 6.39 4.75
N ILE A 30 3.22 6.70 5.78
CA ILE A 30 3.43 6.20 7.14
C ILE A 30 3.13 4.69 7.23
N ASN A 31 2.06 4.24 6.57
CA ASN A 31 1.57 2.87 6.71
C ASN A 31 2.26 1.89 5.77
N TRP A 32 2.70 2.30 4.58
CA TRP A 32 3.45 1.43 3.66
C TRP A 32 4.85 1.10 4.15
N ASN A 33 5.44 1.92 5.03
CA ASN A 33 6.77 1.63 5.60
C ASN A 33 6.69 0.87 6.94
N LYS A 34 5.52 0.33 7.31
CA LYS A 34 5.43 -0.56 8.47
C LYS A 34 5.67 -1.99 8.01
N PRO A 35 6.80 -2.62 8.38
CA PRO A 35 6.97 -4.05 8.18
C PRO A 35 5.88 -4.75 9.00
N VAL A 36 5.13 -5.63 8.35
CA VAL A 36 4.19 -6.52 9.02
C VAL A 36 5.04 -7.39 9.96
N GLU A 37 4.69 -7.48 11.25
CA GLU A 37 5.48 -8.24 12.24
C GLU A 37 5.69 -9.71 11.82
N ASP A 38 4.82 -10.23 10.94
CA ASP A 38 4.88 -11.56 10.35
C ASP A 38 5.59 -11.65 8.98
N GLU A 39 6.17 -10.56 8.43
CA GLU A 39 6.86 -10.60 7.13
C GLU A 39 7.96 -11.68 7.10
N LYS A 40 8.70 -11.83 8.20
CA LYS A 40 9.72 -12.89 8.31
C LYS A 40 9.12 -14.30 8.31
N LYS A 41 7.91 -14.46 8.84
CA LYS A 41 7.22 -15.74 8.91
C LYS A 41 6.60 -16.08 7.56
N GLU A 42 6.01 -15.11 6.87
CA GLU A 42 5.51 -15.28 5.49
C GLU A 42 6.64 -15.59 4.52
N ILE A 43 7.79 -14.90 4.61
CA ILE A 43 8.98 -15.23 3.81
C ILE A 43 9.49 -16.65 4.10
N LEU A 44 9.52 -17.07 5.37
CA LEU A 44 9.95 -18.43 5.73
C LEU A 44 8.97 -19.50 5.24
N GLU A 45 7.67 -19.22 5.28
CA GLU A 45 6.62 -20.10 4.78
C GLU A 45 6.72 -20.23 3.25
N GLU A 46 6.85 -19.12 2.50
CA GLU A 46 7.07 -19.15 1.04
C GLU A 46 8.33 -19.94 0.66
N VAL A 47 9.45 -19.73 1.36
CA VAL A 47 10.70 -20.48 1.12
C VAL A 47 10.54 -21.99 1.41
N GLU A 48 9.68 -22.36 2.37
CA GLU A 48 9.39 -23.77 2.67
C GLU A 48 8.44 -24.40 1.63
N TRP A 49 7.45 -23.65 1.14
CA TRP A 49 6.59 -24.08 0.04
C TRP A 49 7.38 -24.29 -1.26
N GLU A 50 8.26 -23.37 -1.63
CA GLU A 50 9.11 -23.49 -2.84
C GLU A 50 10.02 -24.73 -2.80
N LYS A 51 10.50 -25.14 -1.62
CA LYS A 51 11.32 -26.35 -1.46
C LYS A 51 10.55 -27.64 -1.63
N HIS A 52 9.25 -27.62 -1.36
CA HIS A 52 8.37 -28.78 -1.46
C HIS A 52 7.58 -28.82 -2.77
N ASP A 53 7.77 -27.82 -3.64
CA ASP A 53 7.06 -27.73 -4.90
C ASP A 53 7.63 -28.74 -5.93
N PRO A 54 6.81 -29.70 -6.41
CA PRO A 54 7.25 -30.72 -7.35
C PRO A 54 7.65 -30.14 -8.71
N GLU A 55 7.14 -28.97 -9.10
CA GLU A 55 7.44 -28.31 -10.37
C GLU A 55 8.88 -27.77 -10.39
N VAL A 56 9.41 -27.33 -9.24
CA VAL A 56 10.81 -26.88 -9.07
C VAL A 56 11.78 -28.07 -9.05
N VAL A 57 11.38 -29.17 -8.41
CA VAL A 57 12.15 -30.43 -8.35
C VAL A 57 12.25 -31.10 -9.72
N GLU A 58 11.16 -31.12 -10.49
CA GLU A 58 11.10 -31.72 -11.82
C GLU A 58 11.76 -30.85 -12.91
N ALA A 59 11.87 -29.53 -12.71
CA ALA A 59 12.52 -28.60 -13.64
C ALA A 59 14.06 -28.54 -13.54
N GLY A 60 14.71 -29.33 -12.68
CA GLY A 60 16.18 -29.43 -12.61
C GLY A 60 16.87 -28.18 -12.04
N GLY A 61 16.24 -27.48 -11.11
CA GLY A 61 16.85 -26.39 -10.34
C GLY A 61 17.83 -26.92 -9.27
N ILE A 62 19.05 -26.43 -9.30
CA ILE A 62 20.21 -26.82 -8.48
C ILE A 62 19.91 -26.72 -6.97
N GLN A 63 20.23 -27.81 -6.24
CA GLN A 63 20.29 -27.94 -4.78
C GLN A 63 21.46 -27.16 -4.17
#